data_AF-A0A0G2AK95-F1
#
_entry.id   AF-A0A0G2AK95-F1
#
_cell.length_a   1.000
_cell.length_b   1.000
_cell.length_c   1.000
_cell.angle_alpha   90.00
_cell.angle_beta   90.00
_cell.angle_gamma   90.00
#
_symmetry.space_group_name_H-M   'P 1'
#
loop_
_entity.id
_entity.type
_entity.pdbx_description
1 polymer ?
#
loop_
_entity_poly.entity_id
_entity_poly.type
_entity_poly.pdbx_seq_one_letter_code
_entity_poly.pdbx_strand_id
1 'polypeptide(L)'
;MKRPLSTTFIFGSLFIAGSANAQMMGNFSNTQVDWNEVVEHTAREEQEGKELWEKLQTKEVACENLSDKQHGMLGEYFMGQMAGESHAAMNAMMLQAHGENGEEQIHIVMGKRLSGCDTSAAFPANSLGWMPMMNMMWGGWSSPFDSN
;
A
#
# COMPACT_ATOMS: atom_id res chain seq x y z
N MET A 1 -55.83 -10.47 -12.61
CA MET A 1 -54.47 -11.05 -12.52
C MET A 1 -53.58 -10.31 -13.52
N LYS A 2 -52.65 -9.49 -13.03
CA LYS A 2 -51.69 -8.73 -13.85
C LYS A 2 -50.31 -9.36 -13.62
N ARG A 3 -49.67 -9.87 -14.67
CA ARG A 3 -48.31 -10.42 -14.61
C ARG A 3 -47.34 -9.26 -14.90
N PRO A 4 -46.32 -8.99 -14.07
CA PRO A 4 -45.27 -8.06 -14.45
C PRO A 4 -44.18 -8.77 -15.26
N LEU A 5 -43.79 -8.12 -16.35
CA LEU A 5 -42.72 -8.48 -17.26
C LEU A 5 -41.36 -8.24 -16.56
N SER A 6 -40.53 -9.28 -16.41
CA SER A 6 -39.16 -9.14 -15.90
C SER A 6 -38.23 -8.73 -17.04
N THR A 7 -37.69 -7.52 -16.98
CA THR A 7 -36.67 -7.02 -17.91
C THR A 7 -35.31 -7.12 -17.22
N THR A 8 -34.52 -8.13 -17.57
CA THR A 8 -33.13 -8.28 -17.11
C THR A 8 -32.23 -7.37 -17.94
N PHE A 9 -31.63 -6.34 -17.31
CA PHE A 9 -30.54 -5.56 -17.91
C PHE A 9 -29.21 -6.18 -17.52
N ILE A 10 -28.55 -6.85 -18.47
CA ILE A 10 -27.16 -7.30 -18.32
C ILE A 10 -26.27 -6.16 -18.82
N PHE A 11 -25.77 -5.32 -17.91
CA PHE A 11 -24.66 -4.43 -18.18
C PHE A 11 -23.35 -5.21 -17.99
N GLY A 12 -22.90 -5.85 -19.07
CA GLY A 12 -21.55 -6.40 -19.15
C GLY A 12 -20.57 -5.27 -19.42
N SER A 13 -20.07 -4.64 -18.37
CA SER A 13 -18.92 -3.73 -18.44
C SER A 13 -17.66 -4.55 -18.71
N LEU A 14 -17.20 -4.49 -19.96
CA LEU A 14 -15.90 -4.99 -20.39
C LEU A 14 -14.83 -4.11 -19.72
N PHE A 15 -14.17 -4.63 -18.68
CA PHE A 15 -13.01 -3.99 -18.08
C PHE A 15 -11.84 -4.05 -19.07
N ILE A 16 -11.47 -2.89 -19.61
CA ILE A 16 -10.27 -2.72 -20.42
C ILE A 16 -9.09 -2.69 -19.46
N ALA A 17 -8.32 -3.77 -19.39
CA ALA A 17 -7.03 -3.78 -18.71
C ALA A 17 -6.06 -2.85 -19.46
N GLY A 18 -5.88 -1.63 -18.94
CA GLY A 18 -4.82 -0.74 -19.39
C GLY A 18 -3.47 -1.33 -18.98
N SER A 19 -2.62 -1.61 -19.95
CA SER A 19 -1.24 -2.05 -19.72
C SER A 19 -0.45 -0.86 -19.14
N ALA A 20 -0.18 -0.88 -17.84
CA ALA A 20 0.79 0.04 -17.26
C ALA A 20 2.18 -0.34 -17.80
N ASN A 21 2.86 0.61 -18.43
CA ASN A 21 4.19 0.42 -19.00
C ASN A 21 5.20 0.22 -17.86
N ALA A 22 5.64 -1.03 -17.65
CA ALA A 22 6.67 -1.44 -16.67
C ALA A 22 8.08 -0.89 -16.96
N GLN A 23 8.21 0.11 -17.84
CA GLN A 23 9.48 0.53 -18.45
C GLN A 23 10.39 1.30 -17.49
N MET A 24 9.94 1.71 -16.31
CA MET A 24 10.77 2.39 -15.32
C MET A 24 11.54 1.43 -14.39
N MET A 25 11.23 0.13 -14.40
CA MET A 25 11.82 -0.88 -13.50
C MET A 25 13.06 -1.59 -14.09
N GLY A 26 13.53 -1.18 -15.27
CA GLY A 26 14.57 -1.90 -16.03
C GLY A 26 15.97 -1.95 -15.39
N ASN A 27 16.21 -1.20 -14.32
CA ASN A 27 17.51 -1.16 -13.63
C ASN A 27 17.56 -2.01 -12.34
N PHE A 28 16.46 -2.65 -11.95
CA PHE A 28 16.41 -3.50 -10.76
C PHE A 28 16.92 -4.93 -11.01
N SER A 29 17.08 -5.32 -12.28
CA SER A 29 17.49 -6.66 -12.72
C SER A 29 18.93 -7.05 -12.37
N ASN A 30 19.72 -6.18 -11.73
CA ASN A 30 21.12 -6.44 -11.33
C ASN A 30 21.30 -6.74 -9.83
N THR A 31 20.21 -6.77 -9.05
CA THR A 31 20.25 -7.04 -7.61
C THR A 31 19.90 -8.51 -7.36
N GLN A 32 20.62 -9.18 -6.46
CA GLN A 32 20.41 -10.60 -6.07
C GLN A 32 19.15 -10.78 -5.19
N VAL A 33 18.05 -10.11 -5.55
CA VAL A 33 16.77 -10.13 -4.82
C VAL A 33 15.98 -11.34 -5.28
N ASP A 34 15.55 -12.19 -4.33
CA ASP A 34 14.58 -13.24 -4.61
C ASP A 34 13.21 -12.59 -4.80
N TRP A 35 12.85 -12.36 -6.06
CA TRP A 35 11.59 -11.73 -6.41
C TRP A 35 10.36 -12.54 -6.01
N ASN A 36 10.45 -13.87 -5.95
CA ASN A 36 9.33 -14.69 -5.52
C ASN A 36 9.09 -14.49 -4.02
N GLU A 37 10.18 -14.46 -3.24
CA GLU A 37 10.11 -14.18 -1.80
C GLU A 37 9.50 -12.80 -1.54
N VAL A 38 9.95 -11.75 -2.24
CA VAL A 38 9.41 -10.38 -2.06
C VAL A 38 7.92 -10.32 -2.39
N VAL A 39 7.48 -10.92 -3.50
CA VAL A 39 6.06 -10.92 -3.89
C VAL A 39 5.20 -11.69 -2.89
N GLU A 40 5.64 -12.88 -2.48
CA GLU A 40 4.91 -13.69 -1.49
C GLU A 40 4.86 -13.00 -0.12
N HIS A 41 5.96 -12.36 0.30
CA HIS A 41 6.04 -11.59 1.53
C HIS A 41 5.07 -10.41 1.53
N THR A 42 5.12 -9.59 0.47
CA THR A 42 4.26 -8.40 0.32
C THR A 42 2.78 -8.81 0.33
N ALA A 43 2.41 -9.84 -0.43
CA ALA A 43 1.03 -10.31 -0.51
C ALA A 43 0.49 -10.81 0.85
N ARG A 44 1.34 -11.47 1.65
CA ARG A 44 0.97 -11.91 3.00
C ARG A 44 0.74 -10.72 3.91
N GLU A 45 1.64 -9.73 3.91
CA GLU A 45 1.53 -8.57 4.79
C GLU A 45 0.35 -7.67 4.43
N GLU A 46 0.04 -7.49 3.15
CA GLU A 46 -1.17 -6.82 2.70
C GLU A 46 -2.44 -7.50 3.23
N GLN A 47 -2.47 -8.84 3.21
CA GLN A 47 -3.61 -9.61 3.72
C GLN A 47 -3.72 -9.50 5.24
N GLU A 48 -2.62 -9.62 5.98
CA GLU A 48 -2.59 -9.43 7.44
C GLU A 48 -3.03 -8.00 7.82
N GLY A 49 -2.58 -7.00 7.07
CA GLY A 49 -2.98 -5.60 7.21
C GLY A 49 -4.46 -5.37 6.93
N LYS A 50 -5.02 -6.02 5.90
CA LYS A 50 -6.45 -5.96 5.60
C LYS A 50 -7.30 -6.52 6.74
N GLU A 51 -6.95 -7.69 7.25
CA GLU A 51 -7.67 -8.31 8.38
C GLU A 51 -7.60 -7.43 9.64
N LEU A 52 -6.45 -6.83 9.89
CA LEU A 52 -6.28 -5.89 10.99
C LEU A 52 -7.11 -4.62 10.78
N TRP A 53 -7.16 -4.09 9.57
CA TRP A 53 -7.96 -2.93 9.21
C TRP A 53 -9.45 -3.19 9.43
N GLU A 54 -9.96 -4.36 9.03
CA GLU A 54 -11.34 -4.76 9.28
C GLU A 54 -11.66 -4.76 10.79
N LYS A 55 -10.78 -5.32 11.63
CA LYS A 55 -10.94 -5.30 13.10
C LYS A 55 -10.91 -3.90 13.69
N LEU A 56 -10.10 -3.00 13.13
CA LEU A 56 -10.04 -1.60 13.56
C LEU A 56 -11.34 -0.88 13.18
N GLN A 57 -11.89 -1.13 11.99
CA GLN A 57 -13.16 -0.57 11.54
C GLN A 57 -14.35 -1.07 12.37
N THR A 58 -14.35 -2.35 12.77
CA THR A 58 -15.38 -2.93 13.66
C THR A 58 -15.17 -2.62 15.13
N LYS A 59 -14.08 -1.92 15.50
CA LYS A 59 -13.68 -1.58 16.87
C LYS A 59 -13.39 -2.80 17.76
N GLU A 60 -13.06 -3.94 17.16
CA GLU A 60 -12.55 -5.11 17.88
C GLU A 60 -11.14 -4.85 18.44
N VAL A 61 -10.37 -4.00 17.76
CA VAL A 61 -9.11 -3.44 18.24
C VAL A 61 -9.17 -1.92 18.20
N ALA A 62 -8.31 -1.27 18.99
CA ALA A 62 -8.22 0.18 19.08
C ALA A 62 -6.77 0.63 18.82
N CYS A 63 -6.59 1.86 18.33
CA CYS A 63 -5.30 2.41 17.93
C CYS A 63 -4.24 2.32 19.03
N GLU A 64 -4.62 2.60 20.27
CA GLU A 64 -3.75 2.55 21.45
C GLU A 64 -3.21 1.15 21.78
N ASN A 65 -3.83 0.10 21.22
CA ASN A 65 -3.44 -1.29 21.42
C ASN A 65 -2.64 -1.86 20.24
N LEU A 66 -2.41 -1.06 19.19
CA LEU A 66 -1.63 -1.49 18.04
C LEU A 66 -0.14 -1.28 18.29
N SER A 67 0.64 -2.34 18.11
CA SER A 67 2.11 -2.27 18.06
C SER A 67 2.61 -1.61 16.78
N ASP A 68 3.89 -1.21 16.74
CA ASP A 68 4.50 -0.70 15.51
C ASP A 68 4.42 -1.74 14.38
N LYS A 69 4.69 -3.02 14.65
CA LYS A 69 4.52 -4.10 13.66
C LYS A 69 3.11 -4.13 13.04
N GLN A 70 2.08 -3.95 13.86
CA GLN A 70 0.70 -3.88 13.40
C GLN A 70 0.40 -2.62 12.58
N HIS A 71 1.02 -1.49 12.93
CA HIS A 71 0.98 -0.31 12.08
C HIS A 71 1.72 -0.53 10.75
N GLY A 72 2.84 -1.26 10.75
CA GLY A 72 3.53 -1.69 9.54
C GLY A 72 2.61 -2.47 8.60
N MET A 73 1.91 -3.50 9.12
CA MET A 73 0.91 -4.27 8.36
C MET A 73 -0.20 -3.39 7.78
N LEU A 74 -0.72 -2.43 8.56
CA LEU A 74 -1.70 -1.47 8.03
C LEU A 74 -1.10 -0.62 6.90
N GLY A 75 0.17 -0.19 7.05
CA GLY A 75 0.93 0.48 6.02
C GLY A 75 0.96 -0.33 4.74
N GLU A 76 1.45 -1.57 4.81
CA GLU A 76 1.52 -2.52 3.69
C GLU A 76 0.18 -2.64 2.97
N TYR A 77 -0.90 -2.86 3.72
CA TYR A 77 -2.24 -2.93 3.14
C TYR A 77 -2.62 -1.65 2.39
N PHE A 78 -2.43 -0.47 2.98
CA PHE A 78 -2.80 0.78 2.32
C PHE A 78 -1.90 1.09 1.11
N MET A 79 -0.60 0.78 1.18
CA MET A 79 0.28 0.93 0.03
C MET A 79 -0.06 -0.06 -1.07
N GLY A 80 -0.46 -1.30 -0.74
CA GLY A 80 -1.04 -2.23 -1.69
C GLY A 80 -2.31 -1.70 -2.36
N GLN A 81 -3.21 -1.06 -1.60
CA GLN A 81 -4.41 -0.41 -2.17
C GLN A 81 -4.06 0.74 -3.12
N MET A 82 -3.00 1.50 -2.81
CA MET A 82 -2.54 2.60 -3.67
C MET A 82 -1.80 2.07 -4.89
N ALA A 83 -0.83 1.17 -4.71
CA ALA A 83 0.13 0.73 -5.71
C ALA A 83 -0.31 -0.48 -6.54
N GLY A 84 -1.31 -1.23 -6.09
CA GLY A 84 -1.73 -2.47 -6.71
C GLY A 84 -0.55 -3.43 -6.90
N GLU A 85 -0.48 -4.07 -8.06
CA GLU A 85 0.58 -5.04 -8.39
C GLU A 85 2.01 -4.46 -8.36
N SER A 86 2.17 -3.13 -8.31
CA SER A 86 3.48 -2.48 -8.22
C SER A 86 4.02 -2.40 -6.79
N HIS A 87 3.27 -2.82 -5.77
CA HIS A 87 3.71 -2.70 -4.38
C HIS A 87 4.93 -3.56 -4.06
N ALA A 88 4.99 -4.82 -4.51
CA ALA A 88 6.16 -5.67 -4.28
C ALA A 88 7.45 -5.08 -4.92
N ALA A 89 7.31 -4.49 -6.11
CA ALA A 89 8.39 -3.75 -6.76
C ALA A 89 8.82 -2.51 -5.96
N MET A 90 7.85 -1.85 -5.33
CA MET A 90 8.06 -0.70 -4.47
C MET A 90 8.78 -1.09 -3.17
N ASN A 91 8.41 -2.19 -2.50
CA ASN A 91 9.12 -2.70 -1.32
C ASN A 91 10.56 -3.05 -1.67
N ALA A 92 10.80 -3.71 -2.81
CA ALA A 92 12.15 -3.96 -3.28
C ALA A 92 12.96 -2.65 -3.43
N MET A 93 12.38 -1.62 -4.06
CA MET A 93 13.02 -0.31 -4.18
C MET A 93 13.29 0.35 -2.82
N MET A 94 12.36 0.26 -1.88
CA MET A 94 12.54 0.79 -0.52
C MET A 94 13.67 0.07 0.21
N LEU A 95 13.73 -1.26 0.13
CA LEU A 95 14.80 -2.07 0.70
C LEU A 95 16.16 -1.69 0.11
N GLN A 96 16.25 -1.47 -1.20
CA GLN A 96 17.50 -1.05 -1.84
C GLN A 96 17.92 0.36 -1.41
N ALA A 97 16.98 1.29 -1.28
CA ALA A 97 17.28 2.69 -0.99
C ALA A 97 17.49 2.98 0.50
N HIS A 98 16.74 2.30 1.36
CA HIS A 98 16.63 2.62 2.79
C HIS A 98 16.92 1.44 3.72
N GLY A 99 17.11 0.22 3.19
CA GLY A 99 17.27 -1.01 3.96
C GLY A 99 15.98 -1.45 4.65
N GLU A 100 16.02 -2.63 5.27
CA GLU A 100 14.87 -3.24 5.98
C GLU A 100 14.23 -2.29 7.00
N ASN A 101 15.04 -1.72 7.90
CA ASN A 101 14.52 -0.78 8.90
C ASN A 101 13.94 0.50 8.29
N GLY A 102 14.43 0.92 7.11
CA GLY A 102 13.91 2.10 6.44
C GLY A 102 12.54 1.85 5.81
N GLU A 103 12.38 0.71 5.16
CA GLU A 103 11.12 0.23 4.61
C GLU A 103 10.07 0.04 5.71
N GLU A 104 10.42 -0.66 6.80
CA GLU A 104 9.49 -0.91 7.92
C GLU A 104 9.01 0.40 8.55
N GLN A 105 9.90 1.38 8.76
CA GLN A 105 9.51 2.67 9.35
C GLN A 105 8.61 3.49 8.42
N ILE A 106 8.83 3.43 7.11
CA ILE A 106 7.93 4.06 6.14
C ILE A 106 6.54 3.43 6.26
N HIS A 107 6.47 2.10 6.35
CA HIS A 107 5.22 1.37 6.46
C HIS A 107 4.50 1.65 7.78
N ILE A 108 5.22 1.71 8.89
CA ILE A 108 4.66 2.10 10.20
C ILE A 108 4.02 3.50 10.13
N VAL A 109 4.75 4.48 9.60
CA VAL A 109 4.25 5.87 9.52
C VAL A 109 3.04 5.96 8.60
N MET A 110 3.09 5.27 7.46
CA MET A 110 1.96 5.21 6.53
C MET A 110 0.73 4.56 7.17
N GLY A 111 0.91 3.44 7.88
CA GLY A 111 -0.16 2.78 8.60
C GLY A 111 -0.77 3.65 9.69
N LYS A 112 0.05 4.36 10.49
CA LYS A 112 -0.42 5.32 11.50
C LYS A 112 -1.26 6.44 10.91
N ARG A 113 -0.77 7.06 9.82
CA ARG A 113 -1.46 8.18 9.17
C ARG A 113 -2.75 7.75 8.48
N LEU A 114 -2.69 6.69 7.66
CA LEU A 114 -3.80 6.26 6.81
C LEU A 114 -4.90 5.53 7.57
N SER A 115 -4.57 4.88 8.69
CA SER A 115 -5.59 4.35 9.61
C SER A 115 -6.27 5.43 10.45
N GLY A 116 -5.71 6.64 10.50
CA GLY A 116 -6.16 7.73 11.36
C GLY A 116 -5.74 7.58 12.83
N CYS A 117 -4.94 6.57 13.18
CA CYS A 117 -4.46 6.36 14.55
C CYS A 117 -3.47 7.42 15.02
N ASP A 118 -2.61 7.91 14.12
CA ASP A 118 -1.74 9.06 14.38
C ASP A 118 -1.43 9.76 13.05
N THR A 119 -2.21 10.80 12.75
CA THR A 119 -2.04 11.62 11.54
C THR A 119 -0.81 12.52 11.59
N SER A 120 -0.18 12.67 12.76
CA SER A 120 1.00 13.50 12.98
C SER A 120 2.32 12.74 12.89
N ALA A 121 2.27 11.40 12.82
CA ALA A 121 3.45 10.53 12.75
C ALA A 121 4.42 11.02 11.68
N ALA A 122 5.68 11.29 12.04
CA ALA A 122 6.65 11.84 11.10
C ALA A 122 7.52 10.72 10.50
N PHE A 123 7.85 10.85 9.21
CA PHE A 123 8.88 10.00 8.62
C PHE A 123 10.24 10.32 9.24
N PRO A 124 11.06 9.31 9.55
CA PRO A 124 12.38 9.54 10.09
C PRO A 124 13.29 10.18 9.05
N ALA A 125 14.32 10.91 9.49
CA ALA A 125 15.18 11.70 8.60
C ALA A 125 15.94 10.85 7.55
N ASN A 126 16.11 9.55 7.80
CA ASN A 126 16.70 8.61 6.83
C ASN A 126 15.72 8.19 5.71
N SER A 127 14.43 8.51 5.82
CA SER A 127 13.39 8.26 4.79
C SER A 127 13.21 9.45 3.84
N LEU A 128 14.08 10.47 3.86
CA LEU A 128 13.96 11.67 3.00
C LEU A 128 13.97 11.38 1.49
N GLY A 129 14.48 10.22 1.06
CA GLY A 129 14.48 9.78 -0.35
C GLY A 129 13.15 9.17 -0.82
N TRP A 130 12.30 8.74 0.10
CA TRP A 130 11.03 8.06 -0.20
C TRP A 130 9.98 8.99 -0.81
N MET A 131 9.77 10.16 -0.20
CA MET A 131 8.74 11.11 -0.64
C MET A 131 8.96 11.62 -2.08
N PRO A 132 10.19 12.03 -2.49
CA PRO A 132 10.47 12.36 -3.88
C PRO A 132 10.24 11.17 -4.84
N MET A 133 10.57 9.95 -4.43
CA MET A 133 10.37 8.74 -5.23
C MET A 133 8.87 8.51 -5.49
N MET A 134 8.04 8.60 -4.44
CA MET A 134 6.58 8.52 -4.57
C MET A 134 6.01 9.61 -5.47
N ASN A 135 6.48 10.84 -5.32
CA ASN A 135 6.00 11.97 -6.13
C ASN A 135 6.27 11.75 -7.62
N MET A 136 7.44 11.19 -7.96
CA MET A 136 7.82 10.87 -9.33
C MET A 136 7.03 9.68 -9.91
N MET A 137 6.75 8.65 -9.09
CA MET A 137 6.02 7.46 -9.51
C MET A 137 4.51 7.71 -9.69
N TRP A 138 3.93 8.55 -8.83
CA TRP A 138 2.49 8.81 -8.76
C TRP A 138 2.07 10.17 -9.34
N GLY A 139 2.97 10.83 -10.07
CA GLY A 139 2.66 12.05 -10.81
C GLY A 139 2.17 13.20 -9.94
N GLY A 140 2.87 13.48 -8.84
CA GLY A 140 2.52 14.58 -7.94
C GLY A 140 1.71 14.16 -6.71
N TRP A 141 1.91 12.94 -6.19
CA TRP A 141 1.36 12.55 -4.89
C TRP A 141 1.80 13.54 -3.81
N SER A 142 0.87 14.40 -3.40
CA SER A 142 0.94 15.20 -2.17
C SER A 142 0.32 14.36 -1.06
N SER A 143 1.03 14.12 0.04
CA SER A 143 0.46 13.38 1.15
C SER A 143 -0.85 14.06 1.57
N PRO A 144 -1.97 13.35 1.74
CA PRO A 144 -3.20 13.95 2.24
C PRO A 144 -3.05 14.50 3.68
N PHE A 145 -1.87 14.33 4.27
CA PHE A 145 -1.48 14.75 5.62
C PHE A 145 -0.38 15.84 5.62
N ASP A 146 -0.01 16.40 4.47
CA ASP A 146 1.01 17.47 4.37
C ASP A 146 0.49 18.87 4.77
N SER A 147 -0.68 18.99 5.40
CA SER A 147 -1.12 20.24 6.01
C SER A 147 -0.61 20.34 7.46
N ASN A 148 0.60 20.87 7.63
CA ASN A 148 1.01 21.58 8.85
C ASN A 148 1.00 23.09 8.59
#